data_AF-A0A661BF80-F1
#
_entry.id   AF-A0A661BF80-F1
#
_cell.length_a   1.000
_cell.length_b   1.000
_cell.length_c   1.000
_cell.angle_alpha   90.00
_cell.angle_beta   90.00
_cell.angle_gamma   90.00
#
_symmetry.space_group_name_H-M   'P 1'
#
loop_
_entity.id
_entity.type
_entity.pdbx_description
1 polymer ?
#
loop_
_entity_poly.entity_id
_entity_poly.type
_entity_poly.pdbx_seq_one_letter_code
_entity_poly.pdbx_strand_id
1 'polypeptide(L)'
;MTPADGVEGIKKFVVDWVTQAGGNPCPPGVVGIGIGGTFEYVAYLAKKALLRPVGSRNPDPYYAALEEEILELVNKTGVGPMGLGGKVTMLDVHIEFYPRHIATFPVAVNINCHAARHKETVL
;
A
#
# COMPACT_ATOMS: atom_id res chain seq x y z
N MET A 1 12.14 8.62 4.37
CA MET A 1 12.16 8.03 5.72
C MET A 1 13.59 7.64 6.07
N THR A 2 13.91 7.53 7.35
CA THR A 2 15.20 7.04 7.84
C THR A 2 15.14 5.54 8.10
N PRO A 3 16.27 4.82 8.04
CA PRO A 3 16.30 3.40 8.41
C PRO A 3 15.84 3.11 9.85
N ALA A 4 15.93 4.09 10.75
CA ALA A 4 15.50 3.96 12.14
C ALA A 4 13.97 3.89 12.29
N ASP A 5 13.22 4.43 11.32
CA ASP A 5 11.75 4.42 11.34
C ASP A 5 11.21 2.97 11.19
N GLY A 6 11.95 2.11 10.49
CA GLY A 6 11.64 0.70 10.34
C GLY A 6 10.21 0.42 9.86
N VAL A 7 9.63 -0.65 10.38
CA VAL A 7 8.28 -1.13 10.02
C VAL A 7 7.19 -0.20 10.54
N GLU A 8 7.34 0.29 11.77
CA GLU A 8 6.36 1.19 12.38
C GLU A 8 6.25 2.51 11.61
N GLY A 9 7.37 2.99 11.10
CA GLY A 9 7.39 4.11 10.16
C GLY A 9 6.55 3.85 8.91
N ILE A 10 6.64 2.66 8.33
CA ILE A 10 5.88 2.31 7.11
C ILE A 10 4.38 2.29 7.43
N LYS A 11 3.98 1.62 8.51
CA LYS A 11 2.58 1.56 8.96
C LYS A 11 2.02 2.96 9.15
N LYS A 12 2.74 3.80 9.91
CA LYS A 12 2.37 5.19 10.16
C LYS A 12 2.28 5.99 8.86
N PHE A 13 3.26 5.86 7.97
CA PHE A 13 3.29 6.57 6.69
C PHE A 13 2.06 6.25 5.83
N VAL A 14 1.70 4.97 5.72
CA VAL A 14 0.53 4.54 4.95
C VAL A 14 -0.77 5.04 5.57
N VAL A 15 -0.94 4.86 6.89
CA VAL A 15 -2.15 5.29 7.61
C VAL A 15 -2.33 6.81 7.54
N ASP A 16 -1.26 7.57 7.77
CA ASP A 16 -1.28 9.03 7.67
C ASP A 16 -1.63 9.48 6.26
N TRP A 17 -1.06 8.83 5.24
CA TRP A 17 -1.32 9.17 3.85
C TRP A 17 -2.78 8.91 3.48
N VAL A 18 -3.34 7.75 3.85
CA VAL A 18 -4.76 7.43 3.56
C VAL A 18 -5.70 8.36 4.32
N THR A 19 -5.39 8.68 5.57
CA THR A 19 -6.19 9.61 6.38
C THR A 19 -6.19 11.01 5.78
N GLN A 20 -5.03 11.49 5.32
CA GLN A 20 -4.90 12.79 4.64
C GLN A 20 -5.58 12.80 3.26
N ALA A 21 -5.51 11.70 2.52
CA ALA A 21 -6.15 11.56 1.22
C ALA A 21 -7.69 11.59 1.33
N GLY A 22 -8.25 11.06 2.41
CA GLY A 22 -9.69 11.06 2.67
C GLY A 22 -10.46 10.40 1.53
N GLY A 23 -11.43 11.12 0.96
CA GLY A 23 -12.21 10.66 -0.19
C GLY A 23 -11.47 10.67 -1.54
N ASN A 24 -10.28 11.26 -1.61
CA ASN A 24 -9.48 11.38 -2.84
C ASN A 24 -8.45 10.25 -2.94
N PRO A 25 -8.87 9.01 -3.18
CA PRO A 25 -8.91 8.52 -4.56
C PRO A 25 -10.15 7.65 -4.82
N CYS A 26 -11.32 8.11 -4.42
CA CYS A 26 -12.58 7.37 -4.49
C CYS A 26 -12.48 5.99 -3.81
N PRO A 27 -12.24 5.91 -2.49
CA PRO A 27 -12.28 4.62 -1.78
C PRO A 27 -13.68 4.00 -1.85
N PRO A 28 -13.82 2.66 -1.75
CA PRO A 28 -12.79 1.70 -1.41
C PRO A 28 -11.92 1.31 -2.62
N GLY A 29 -10.60 1.25 -2.38
CA GLY A 29 -9.59 0.91 -3.39
C GLY A 29 -8.56 -0.09 -2.86
N VAL A 30 -7.44 -0.24 -3.58
CA VAL A 30 -6.31 -1.10 -3.18
C VAL A 30 -5.06 -0.24 -2.98
N VAL A 31 -4.33 -0.50 -1.89
CA VAL A 31 -3.06 0.17 -1.59
C VAL A 31 -1.90 -0.68 -2.10
N GLY A 32 -1.03 -0.08 -2.89
CA GLY A 32 0.23 -0.67 -3.34
C GLY A 32 1.38 0.02 -2.63
N ILE A 33 2.25 -0.77 -2.00
CA ILE A 33 3.38 -0.28 -1.23
C ILE A 33 4.67 -0.83 -1.85
N GLY A 34 5.60 0.06 -2.15
CA GLY A 34 6.96 -0.29 -2.54
C GLY A 34 7.92 -0.03 -1.38
N ILE A 35 8.82 -0.98 -1.11
CA ILE A 35 9.83 -0.84 -0.05
C ILE A 35 11.23 -1.14 -0.62
N GLY A 36 12.16 -0.19 -0.45
CA GLY A 36 13.56 -0.37 -0.86
C GLY A 36 13.84 -0.03 -2.33
N GLY A 37 15.00 -0.46 -2.85
CA GLY A 37 15.49 -0.04 -4.17
C GLY A 37 16.01 1.39 -4.23
N THR A 38 15.98 2.00 -5.41
CA THR A 38 16.21 3.45 -5.61
C THR A 38 14.89 4.21 -5.56
N PHE A 39 14.94 5.54 -5.60
CA PHE A 39 13.74 6.38 -5.55
C PHE A 39 12.77 6.12 -6.72
N GLU A 40 13.30 5.93 -7.93
CA GLU A 40 12.52 5.63 -9.12
C GLU A 40 11.96 4.21 -9.05
N TYR A 41 12.77 3.27 -8.57
CA TYR A 41 12.38 1.87 -8.52
C TYR A 41 11.31 1.61 -7.45
N VAL A 42 11.36 2.27 -6.30
CA VAL A 42 10.35 2.09 -5.25
C VAL A 42 8.96 2.52 -5.72
N ALA A 43 8.87 3.58 -6.53
CA ALA A 43 7.62 4.02 -7.12
C ALA A 43 7.07 3.00 -8.13
N TYR A 44 7.96 2.38 -8.92
CA TYR A 44 7.61 1.28 -9.80
C TYR A 44 7.09 0.07 -9.03
N LEU A 45 7.75 -0.34 -7.94
CA LEU A 45 7.31 -1.44 -7.07
C LEU A 45 5.91 -1.19 -6.49
N ALA A 46 5.67 0.01 -5.96
CA ALA A 46 4.36 0.40 -5.44
C ALA A 46 3.27 0.31 -6.53
N LYS A 47 3.60 0.71 -7.77
CA LYS A 47 2.67 0.58 -8.90
C LYS A 47 2.44 -0.88 -9.31
N LYS A 48 3.50 -1.69 -9.32
CA LYS A 48 3.45 -3.12 -9.65
C LYS A 48 2.59 -3.89 -8.64
N ALA A 49 2.69 -3.54 -7.35
CA ALA A 49 1.92 -4.16 -6.28
C ALA A 49 0.39 -4.09 -6.54
N LEU A 50 -0.09 -3.02 -7.18
CA LEU A 50 -1.51 -2.83 -7.50
C LEU A 50 -2.06 -3.79 -8.57
N LEU A 51 -1.20 -4.53 -9.27
CA LEU A 51 -1.60 -5.49 -10.29
C LEU A 51 -1.94 -6.86 -9.70
N ARG A 52 -1.62 -7.09 -8.43
CA ARG A 52 -1.93 -8.36 -7.74
C ARG A 52 -3.45 -8.51 -7.57
N PRO A 53 -3.98 -9.74 -7.63
CA PRO A 53 -5.39 -9.99 -7.36
C PRO A 53 -5.76 -9.64 -5.92
N VAL A 54 -6.91 -9.00 -5.73
CA VAL A 54 -7.49 -8.77 -4.40
C VAL A 54 -7.72 -10.11 -3.70
N GLY A 55 -7.33 -10.19 -2.42
CA GLY A 55 -7.34 -11.40 -1.61
C GLY A 55 -6.04 -12.22 -1.71
N SER A 56 -5.12 -11.87 -2.61
CA SER A 56 -3.79 -12.48 -2.64
C SER A 56 -2.88 -11.91 -1.55
N ARG A 57 -1.95 -12.72 -1.06
CA ARG A 57 -0.95 -12.32 -0.06
C ARG A 57 0.46 -12.50 -0.60
N ASN A 58 1.40 -11.76 -0.02
CA ASN A 58 2.80 -11.88 -0.39
C ASN A 58 3.28 -13.33 -0.14
N PRO A 59 4.10 -13.92 -1.04
CA PRO A 59 4.67 -15.24 -0.80
C PRO A 59 5.59 -15.29 0.43
N ASP A 60 6.18 -14.16 0.82
CA ASP A 60 6.95 -14.04 2.06
C ASP A 60 5.99 -13.81 3.25
N PRO A 61 5.98 -14.71 4.26
CA PRO A 61 5.07 -14.63 5.41
C PRO A 61 5.20 -13.33 6.21
N TYR A 62 6.40 -12.73 6.24
CA TYR A 62 6.62 -11.49 6.97
C TYR A 62 5.86 -10.33 6.32
N TYR A 63 5.96 -10.21 4.99
CA TYR A 63 5.25 -9.16 4.25
C TYR A 63 3.75 -9.45 4.15
N ALA A 64 3.34 -10.73 4.09
CA ALA A 64 1.93 -11.10 4.13
C ALA A 64 1.25 -10.65 5.44
N ALA A 65 1.90 -10.87 6.60
CA ALA A 65 1.41 -10.39 7.88
C ALA A 65 1.33 -8.87 7.94
N LEU A 66 2.33 -8.18 7.36
CA LEU A 66 2.36 -6.72 7.31
C LEU A 66 1.27 -6.14 6.39
N GLU A 67 0.97 -6.78 5.26
CA GLU A 67 -0.16 -6.41 4.38
C GLU A 67 -1.49 -6.42 5.17
N GLU A 68 -1.74 -7.47 5.94
CA GLU A 68 -2.96 -7.61 6.74
C GLU A 68 -3.04 -6.60 7.87
N GLU A 69 -1.94 -6.39 8.60
CA GLU A 69 -1.89 -5.44 9.69
C GLU A 69 -2.13 -4.01 9.19
N ILE A 70 -1.51 -3.61 8.08
CA ILE A 70 -1.73 -2.28 7.48
C ILE A 70 -3.17 -2.14 6.99
N LEU A 71 -3.74 -3.16 6.35
CA LEU A 71 -5.14 -3.14 5.91
C LEU A 71 -6.10 -2.91 7.08
N GLU A 72 -5.87 -3.60 8.21
CA GLU A 72 -6.66 -3.43 9.42
C GLU A 72 -6.52 -2.00 9.99
N LEU A 73 -5.29 -1.48 10.09
CA LEU A 73 -5.05 -0.12 10.57
C LEU A 73 -5.71 0.93 9.69
N VAL A 74 -5.59 0.80 8.36
CA VAL A 74 -6.20 1.71 7.40
C VAL A 74 -7.73 1.69 7.51
N ASN A 75 -8.35 0.52 7.67
CA ASN A 75 -9.80 0.42 7.83
C ASN A 75 -10.28 0.94 9.20
N LYS A 76 -9.45 0.87 10.24
CA LYS A 76 -9.72 1.48 11.55
C LYS A 76 -9.69 3.01 11.58
N THR A 77 -9.12 3.67 10.55
CA THR A 77 -9.10 5.15 10.47
C THR A 77 -10.49 5.78 10.41
N GLY A 78 -11.50 5.02 9.95
CA GLY A 78 -12.86 5.52 9.82
C GLY A 78 -13.11 6.44 8.62
N VAL A 79 -12.13 6.63 7.71
CA VAL A 79 -12.31 7.40 6.46
C VAL A 79 -13.48 6.86 5.65
N GLY A 80 -13.53 5.54 5.47
CA GLY A 80 -14.64 4.83 4.84
C GLY A 80 -14.82 5.10 3.34
N PRO A 81 -15.89 4.53 2.74
CA PRO A 81 -16.18 4.69 1.31
C PRO A 81 -16.38 6.16 0.94
N MET A 82 -15.75 6.59 -0.15
CA MET A 82 -15.75 7.98 -0.65
C MET A 82 -15.30 9.04 0.39
N GLY A 83 -14.70 8.63 1.51
CA GLY A 83 -14.35 9.55 2.61
C GLY A 83 -15.57 10.04 3.41
N LEU A 84 -16.71 9.36 3.31
CA LEU A 84 -17.97 9.74 3.98
C LEU A 84 -18.14 9.07 5.36
N GLY A 85 -17.10 8.44 5.88
CA GLY A 85 -17.16 7.61 7.07
C GLY A 85 -17.54 6.16 6.77
N GLY A 86 -17.17 5.25 7.66
CA GLY A 86 -17.54 3.83 7.55
C GLY A 86 -16.43 2.88 7.99
N LYS A 87 -16.62 1.59 7.67
CA LYS A 87 -15.72 0.50 8.10
C LYS A 87 -14.66 0.12 7.05
N VAL A 88 -14.93 0.37 5.78
CA VAL A 88 -14.09 -0.11 4.67
C VAL A 88 -13.56 1.09 3.89
N THR A 89 -12.33 1.47 4.20
CA THR A 89 -11.57 2.49 3.47
C THR A 89 -10.82 1.85 2.30
N MET A 90 -10.22 0.67 2.51
CA MET A 90 -9.48 -0.06 1.48
C MET A 90 -9.90 -1.53 1.46
N LEU A 91 -9.94 -2.09 0.25
CA LEU A 91 -10.25 -3.50 0.00
C LEU A 91 -9.05 -4.40 0.28
N ASP A 92 -7.86 -3.93 -0.09
CA ASP A 92 -6.64 -4.70 0.10
C ASP A 92 -5.38 -3.83 0.16
N VAL A 93 -4.29 -4.43 0.64
CA VAL A 93 -2.94 -3.86 0.69
C VAL A 93 -1.96 -4.87 0.11
N HIS A 94 -1.10 -4.44 -0.80
CA HIS A 94 -0.07 -5.26 -1.41
C HIS A 94 1.29 -4.59 -1.28
N ILE A 95 2.29 -5.38 -0.88
CA ILE A 95 3.68 -4.94 -0.70
C ILE A 95 4.56 -5.65 -1.73
N GLU A 96 5.37 -4.85 -2.41
CA GLU A 96 6.53 -5.30 -3.19
C GLU A 96 7.80 -4.70 -2.57
N PHE A 97 8.85 -5.51 -2.44
CA PHE A 97 10.07 -5.09 -1.76
C PHE A 97 11.32 -5.39 -2.60
N TYR A 98 12.39 -4.65 -2.32
CA TYR A 98 13.69 -4.86 -2.93
C TYR A 98 14.83 -4.46 -1.97
N PRO A 99 16.03 -5.06 -2.10
CA PRO A 99 17.20 -4.62 -1.36
C PRO A 99 17.49 -3.13 -1.52
N ARG A 100 18.12 -2.52 -0.51
CA ARG A 100 18.40 -1.07 -0.46
C ARG A 100 19.77 -0.81 0.13
N HIS A 101 20.32 0.38 -0.12
CA HIS A 101 21.52 0.84 0.59
C HIS A 101 21.19 1.10 2.07
N ILE A 102 22.09 0.70 2.98
CA ILE A 102 21.86 0.74 4.44
C ILE A 102 21.48 2.13 4.96
N ALA A 103 22.02 3.20 4.35
CA ALA A 103 21.74 4.59 4.74
C ALA A 103 20.41 5.16 4.23
N THR A 104 19.72 4.49 3.29
CA THR A 104 18.50 5.01 2.64
C THR A 104 17.30 4.15 2.99
N PHE A 105 16.11 4.71 3.22
CA PHE A 105 14.88 3.92 3.41
C PHE A 105 13.76 4.40 2.47
N PRO A 106 13.81 4.07 1.17
CA PRO A 106 12.78 4.45 0.20
C PRO A 106 11.51 3.65 0.45
N VAL A 107 10.39 4.35 0.55
CA VAL A 107 9.06 3.77 0.67
C VAL A 107 8.12 4.61 -0.20
N ALA A 108 7.28 3.95 -0.99
CA ALA A 108 6.29 4.61 -1.82
C ALA A 108 4.92 3.98 -1.62
N VAL A 109 3.88 4.81 -1.66
CA VAL A 109 2.47 4.39 -1.62
C VAL A 109 1.82 4.82 -2.92
N ASN A 110 1.08 3.90 -3.52
CA ASN A 110 0.28 4.13 -4.72
C ASN A 110 -1.12 3.54 -4.51
N ILE A 111 -2.14 4.11 -5.13
CA ILE A 111 -3.52 3.65 -4.96
C ILE A 111 -4.12 3.27 -6.30
N ASN A 112 -4.80 2.13 -6.32
CA ASN A 112 -5.80 1.82 -7.32
C ASN A 112 -7.17 2.23 -6.77
N CYS A 113 -7.80 3.21 -7.41
CA CYS A 113 -9.11 3.72 -7.00
C CYS A 113 -10.22 2.68 -7.24
N HIS A 114 -11.45 3.02 -6.86
CA HIS A 114 -12.62 2.19 -7.17
C HIS A 114 -12.75 1.84 -8.66
N ALA A 115 -12.28 2.71 -9.56
CA ALA A 115 -12.17 2.43 -11.00
C ALA A 115 -10.90 1.62 -11.33
N ALA A 116 -10.80 0.42 -10.75
CA ALA A 116 -9.69 -0.51 -10.94
C ALA A 116 -9.65 -1.04 -12.38
N ARG A 117 -8.82 -0.42 -13.22
CA ARG A 117 -8.74 -0.68 -14.67
C ARG A 117 -7.39 -1.29 -15.02
N HIS A 118 -7.38 -2.60 -15.25
CA HIS A 118 -6.21 -3.35 -15.70
C HIS A 118 -6.69 -4.62 -16.44
N LYS A 119 -5.86 -5.14 -17.33
CA LYS A 119 -6.13 -6.36 -18.10
C LYS A 119 -4.82 -7.12 -18.26
N GLU A 120 -4.89 -8.44 -18.09
CA GLU A 120 -3.81 -9.36 -18.42
C GLU A 120 -4.23 -10.22 -19.61
N THR A 121 -3.27 -10.60 -20.45
CA THR A 121 -3.47 -11.54 -21.55
C THR A 121 -2.27 -12.45 -21.64
N VAL A 122 -2.50 -13.75 -21.80
CA VAL A 122 -1.47 -14.73 -22.15
C VAL A 122 -1.62 -15.00 -23.65
N LEU A 123 -0.52 -14.88 -24.39
CA LEU A 123 -0.50 -15.06 -25.85
C LEU A 123 -0.20 -16.52 -26.21
#